data_AF-D0KUA4-F1
#
_entry.id   AF-D0KUA4-F1
#
_cell.length_a   1.000
_cell.length_b   1.000
_cell.length_c   1.000
_cell.angle_alpha   90.00
_cell.angle_beta   90.00
_cell.angle_gamma   90.00
#
_symmetry.space_group_name_H-M   'P 1'
#
loop_
_entity.id
_entity.type
_entity.pdbx_description
1 polymer ?
#
loop_
_entity_poly.entity_id
_entity_poly.type
_entity_poly.pdbx_seq_one_letter_code
_entity_poly.pdbx_strand_id
1 'polypeptide(L)'
;MRRKNQIKKRIIELIELAYNTAKSGNLELAREYVKLAEMYSRKGKVEIPLKYKRMFCRKCYTPLIIGVTERRRMRSKILIRTCLICNWQRRYVLSGNKRSDKENES
;
A
#
# COMPACT_ATOMS: atom_id res chain seq x y z
N MET A 1 -9.03 21.70 10.23
CA MET A 1 -9.27 20.59 9.27
C MET A 1 -8.43 20.67 7.98
N ARG A 2 -8.32 21.81 7.27
CA ARG A 2 -7.63 21.94 5.96
C ARG A 2 -6.24 21.29 5.88
N ARG A 3 -5.36 21.53 6.87
CA ARG A 3 -3.97 21.05 6.85
C ARG A 3 -3.85 19.51 6.87
N LYS A 4 -4.73 18.81 7.59
CA LYS A 4 -4.74 17.33 7.65
C LYS A 4 -5.18 16.72 6.32
N ASN A 5 -6.17 17.32 5.65
CA ASN A 5 -6.60 16.86 4.33
C ASN A 5 -5.52 17.06 3.26
N GLN A 6 -4.78 18.18 3.31
CA GLN A 6 -3.67 18.42 2.39
C GLN A 6 -2.53 17.40 2.59
N ILE A 7 -2.19 17.10 3.85
CA ILE A 7 -1.21 16.06 4.17
C ILE A 7 -1.70 14.68 3.68
N LYS A 8 -2.98 14.37 3.87
CA LYS A 8 -3.59 13.12 3.37
C LYS A 8 -3.45 13.00 1.85
N LYS A 9 -3.76 14.07 1.10
CA LYS A 9 -3.60 14.11 -0.35
C LYS A 9 -2.14 13.87 -0.75
N ARG A 10 -1.21 14.55 -0.08
CA ARG A 10 0.23 14.41 -0.34
C ARG A 10 0.75 12.99 -0.10
N ILE A 11 0.29 12.35 0.97
CA ILE A 11 0.62 10.95 1.29
C ILE A 11 0.14 10.02 0.17
N ILE A 12 -1.08 10.23 -0.33
CA ILE A 12 -1.65 9.43 -1.42
C ILE A 12 -0.81 9.58 -2.69
N GLU A 13 -0.51 10.82 -3.09
CA GLU A 13 0.32 11.12 -4.26
C GLU A 13 1.70 10.44 -4.17
N LEU A 14 2.34 10.48 -2.99
CA LEU A 14 3.64 9.83 -2.76
C LEU A 14 3.56 8.30 -2.92
N ILE A 15 2.48 7.66 -2.46
CA ILE A 15 2.31 6.22 -2.58
C ILE A 15 2.06 5.82 -4.04
N GLU A 16 1.30 6.62 -4.79
CA GLU A 16 1.07 6.39 -6.22
C GLU A 16 2.36 6.58 -7.03
N LEU A 17 3.13 7.63 -6.75
CA LEU A 17 4.46 7.85 -7.32
C LEU A 17 5.40 6.67 -7.01
N ALA A 18 5.39 6.18 -5.77
CA ALA A 18 6.16 5.00 -5.39
C ALA A 18 5.79 3.78 -6.21
N TYR A 19 4.48 3.55 -6.42
CA TYR A 19 3.98 2.43 -7.21
C TYR A 19 4.44 2.52 -8.68
N ASN A 20 4.32 3.69 -9.31
CA ASN A 20 4.76 3.91 -10.69
C ASN A 20 6.28 3.78 -10.85
N THR A 21 7.04 4.29 -9.88
CA THR A 21 8.51 4.18 -9.85
C THR A 21 8.95 2.71 -9.73
N ALA A 22 8.30 1.94 -8.85
CA ALA A 22 8.55 0.51 -8.72
C ALA A 22 8.17 -0.27 -9.98
N LYS A 23 7.09 0.12 -10.67
CA LYS A 23 6.69 -0.46 -11.95
C LYS A 23 7.72 -0.20 -13.05
N SER A 24 8.40 0.94 -12.98
CA SER A 24 9.49 1.32 -13.90
C SER A 24 10.82 0.62 -13.57
N GLY A 25 10.86 -0.25 -12.56
CA GLY A 25 12.05 -1.02 -12.17
C GLY A 25 12.88 -0.43 -11.03
N ASN A 26 12.65 0.84 -10.67
CA ASN A 26 13.44 1.54 -9.65
C ASN A 26 12.89 1.29 -8.24
N LEU A 27 13.17 0.09 -7.69
CA LEU A 27 12.65 -0.32 -6.38
C LEU A 27 13.21 0.47 -5.20
N GLU A 28 14.46 0.93 -5.27
CA GLU A 28 15.09 1.69 -4.18
C GLU A 28 14.43 3.05 -4.01
N LEU A 29 14.32 3.82 -5.09
CA LEU A 29 13.63 5.12 -5.08
C LEU A 29 12.17 4.98 -4.66
N ALA A 30 11.50 3.91 -5.11
CA ALA A 30 10.14 3.62 -4.69
C ALA A 30 10.00 3.38 -3.18
N ARG A 31 10.98 2.73 -2.52
CA ARG A 31 10.98 2.57 -1.06
C ARG A 31 11.10 3.91 -0.35
N GLU A 32 11.95 4.81 -0.86
CA GLU A 32 12.13 6.14 -0.29
C GLU A 32 10.84 6.95 -0.33
N TYR A 33 10.08 6.90 -1.44
CA TYR A 33 8.77 7.55 -1.52
C TYR A 33 7.77 7.01 -0.48
N VAL A 34 7.73 5.70 -0.25
CA VAL A 34 6.87 5.11 0.78
C VAL A 34 7.31 5.53 2.18
N LYS A 35 8.62 5.56 2.47
CA LYS A 35 9.15 6.06 3.75
C LYS A 35 8.77 7.52 3.97
N LEU A 36 8.87 8.36 2.94
CA LEU A 36 8.41 9.75 2.99
C LEU A 36 6.91 9.84 3.33
N ALA A 37 6.07 9.08 2.63
CA ALA A 37 4.64 9.03 2.91
C ALA A 37 4.33 8.62 4.37
N GLU A 38 5.10 7.68 4.91
CA GLU A 38 4.98 7.21 6.29
C GLU A 38 5.42 8.29 7.30
N MET A 39 6.51 8.99 7.03
CA MET A 39 6.95 10.15 7.83
C MET A 39 5.90 11.27 7.85
N TYR A 40 5.30 11.61 6.71
CA TYR A 40 4.21 12.59 6.64
C TYR A 40 2.98 12.15 7.43
N SER A 41 2.64 10.85 7.37
CA SER A 41 1.53 10.28 8.15
C SER A 41 1.78 10.44 9.66
N ARG A 42 2.97 10.06 10.14
CA ARG A 42 3.37 10.21 11.55
C ARG A 42 3.38 11.66 12.00
N LYS A 43 4.06 12.55 11.25
CA LYS A 43 4.19 13.98 11.58
C LYS A 43 2.85 14.71 11.54
N GLY A 44 2.01 14.39 10.56
CA GLY A 44 0.69 14.98 10.39
C GLY A 44 -0.38 14.41 11.32
N LYS A 45 -0.10 13.30 12.02
CA LYS A 45 -1.10 12.49 12.74
C LYS A 45 -2.31 12.18 11.85
N VAL A 46 -2.03 11.80 10.60
CA VAL A 46 -3.04 11.48 9.57
C VAL A 46 -2.93 10.00 9.24
N GLU A 47 -4.04 9.28 9.32
CA GLU A 47 -4.07 7.88 8.93
C GLU A 47 -4.02 7.71 7.40
N ILE A 48 -3.14 6.81 6.94
CA ILE A 48 -3.09 6.38 5.55
C ILE A 48 -4.33 5.51 5.27
N PRO A 49 -5.16 5.85 4.26
CA PRO A 49 -6.34 5.06 3.94
C PRO A 49 -6.00 3.61 3.65
N LEU A 50 -6.92 2.70 4.00
CA LEU A 50 -6.68 1.26 3.99
C LEU A 50 -6.27 0.72 2.61
N LYS A 51 -6.82 1.29 1.52
CA LYS A 51 -6.45 0.98 0.12
C LYS A 51 -4.93 1.16 -0.10
N TYR A 52 -4.40 2.33 0.23
CA TYR A 52 -2.98 2.67 0.07
C TYR A 52 -2.08 1.96 1.08
N LYS A 53 -2.54 1.78 2.34
CA LYS A 53 -1.82 1.03 3.38
C LYS A 53 -1.61 -0.46 3.02
N ARG A 54 -2.36 -0.98 2.04
CA ARG A 54 -2.19 -2.33 1.49
C ARG A 54 -1.31 -2.35 0.24
N MET A 55 -0.94 -1.21 -0.35
CA MET A 55 -0.14 -1.17 -1.57
C MET A 55 1.36 -1.39 -1.35
N PHE A 56 1.86 -1.34 -0.12
CA PHE A 56 3.27 -1.54 0.19
C PHE A 56 3.49 -2.52 1.34
N CYS A 57 4.71 -3.06 1.41
CA CYS A 57 5.15 -3.93 2.49
C CYS A 57 5.40 -3.11 3.77
N ARG A 58 4.82 -3.52 4.91
CA ARG A 58 5.02 -2.82 6.18
C ARG A 58 6.43 -2.99 6.77
N LYS A 59 7.17 -4.00 6.33
CA LYS A 59 8.51 -4.31 6.85
C LYS A 59 9.61 -3.56 6.08
N CYS A 60 9.59 -3.64 4.75
CA CYS A 60 10.65 -3.07 3.90
C CYS A 60 10.20 -1.88 3.05
N TYR A 61 8.96 -1.40 3.24
CA TYR A 61 8.37 -0.26 2.50
C TYR A 61 8.35 -0.42 0.97
N THR A 62 8.60 -1.61 0.46
CA THR A 62 8.56 -1.84 -0.99
C THR A 62 7.12 -1.86 -1.49
N PRO A 63 6.77 -1.12 -2.57
CA PRO A 63 5.49 -1.25 -3.23
C PRO A 63 5.25 -2.68 -3.69
N LEU A 64 4.05 -3.20 -3.42
CA LEU A 64 3.62 -4.55 -3.72
C LEU A 64 2.91 -4.56 -5.08
N ILE A 65 3.65 -4.99 -6.10
CA ILE A 65 3.17 -5.13 -7.48
C ILE A 65 3.06 -6.63 -7.76
N ILE A 66 1.86 -7.09 -8.08
CA ILE A 66 1.60 -8.51 -8.39
C ILE A 66 2.49 -8.94 -9.55
N GLY A 67 3.23 -10.03 -9.37
CA GLY A 67 4.13 -10.58 -10.39
C GLY A 67 5.54 -9.99 -10.41
N VAL A 68 5.78 -8.84 -9.74
CA VAL A 68 7.11 -8.21 -9.67
C VAL A 68 7.70 -8.33 -8.25
N THR A 69 7.03 -7.72 -7.28
CA THR A 69 7.44 -7.72 -5.86
C THR A 69 6.41 -8.42 -4.95
N GLU A 70 5.19 -8.57 -5.48
CA GLU A 70 3.98 -9.26 -5.04
C GLU A 70 3.87 -10.74 -5.40
N ARG A 71 4.01 -11.70 -4.46
CA ARG A 71 3.42 -13.05 -4.67
C ARG A 71 2.09 -13.18 -3.93
N ARG A 72 1.02 -13.37 -4.70
CA ARG A 72 -0.34 -13.55 -4.19
C ARG A 72 -0.75 -15.01 -4.31
N ARG A 73 -1.24 -15.61 -3.23
CA ARG A 73 -1.79 -16.96 -3.20
C ARG A 73 -3.18 -16.92 -2.58
N MET A 74 -4.14 -17.59 -3.22
CA MET A 74 -5.48 -17.75 -2.69
C MET A 74 -5.66 -19.21 -2.27
N ARG A 75 -6.10 -19.44 -1.03
CA ARG A 75 -6.47 -20.78 -0.53
C ARG A 75 -7.85 -20.71 0.09
N SER A 76 -8.83 -21.29 -0.59
CA SER A 76 -10.25 -21.26 -0.20
C SER A 76 -10.71 -19.83 0.10
N LYS A 77 -10.80 -19.45 1.38
CA LYS A 77 -11.25 -18.12 1.85
C LYS A 77 -10.10 -17.26 2.38
N ILE A 78 -8.85 -17.57 2.08
CA ILE A 78 -7.68 -16.85 2.61
C ILE A 78 -6.83 -16.34 1.45
N LEU A 79 -6.65 -15.02 1.40
CA LEU A 79 -5.71 -14.34 0.53
C LEU A 79 -4.39 -14.13 1.26
N ILE A 80 -3.33 -14.79 0.79
CA ILE A 80 -1.97 -14.66 1.30
C ILE A 80 -1.18 -13.78 0.34
N ARG A 81 -0.73 -12.61 0.81
CA ARG A 81 0.16 -11.71 0.09
C ARG A 81 1.56 -11.84 0.68
N THR A 82 2.53 -12.16 -0.16
CA THR A 82 3.94 -12.34 0.23
C THR A 82 4.79 -11.32 -0.51
N CYS A 83 5.60 -10.57 0.22
CA CYS A 83 6.61 -9.70 -0.37
C CYS A 83 7.81 -10.55 -0.79
N LEU A 84 8.19 -10.47 -2.06
CA LEU A 84 9.32 -11.22 -2.61
C LEU A 84 10.68 -10.66 -2.22
N ILE A 85 10.72 -9.42 -1.71
CA ILE A 85 11.97 -8.76 -1.29
C ILE A 85 12.40 -9.17 0.12
N CYS A 86 11.46 -9.18 1.07
CA CYS A 86 11.78 -9.40 2.49
C CYS A 86 11.07 -10.62 3.10
N ASN A 87 10.36 -11.40 2.27
CA ASN A 87 9.57 -12.57 2.65
C ASN A 87 8.47 -12.31 3.70
N TRP A 88 8.12 -11.05 3.94
CA TRP A 88 7.02 -10.72 4.84
C TRP A 88 5.68 -11.14 4.23
N GLN A 89 4.86 -11.83 5.03
CA GLN A 89 3.58 -12.38 4.60
C GLN A 89 2.43 -11.75 5.36
N ARG A 90 1.32 -11.51 4.66
CA ARG A 90 0.07 -11.03 5.25
C ARG A 90 -1.09 -11.85 4.73
N ARG A 91 -1.96 -12.26 5.66
CA ARG A 91 -3.15 -13.05 5.38
C ARG A 91 -4.39 -12.18 5.54
N TYR A 92 -5.31 -12.28 4.59
CA TYR A 92 -6.62 -11.66 4.64
C TYR A 92 -7.65 -12.78 4.54
N VAL A 93 -8.50 -12.90 5.55
CA VAL A 93 -9.65 -13.80 5.48
C VAL A 93 -10.72 -13.09 4.65
N LEU A 94 -11.06 -13.69 3.52
CA LEU A 94 -12.18 -13.32 2.68
C LEU A 94 -13.43 -13.95 3.32
N SER A 95 -13.92 -13.35 4.41
CA SER A 95 -15.24 -13.70 4.93
C SER A 95 -16.27 -13.30 3.88
N GLY A 96 -17.19 -14.21 3.54
CA GLY A 96 -18.16 -14.06 2.45
C GLY A 96 -19.26 -13.06 2.75
N ASN A 97 -18.94 -11.84 3.16
CA ASN A 97 -19.90 -10.75 3.27
C ASN A 97 -19.66 -9.76 2.13
N LYS A 98 -20.50 -9.83 1.09
CA LYS A 98 -20.55 -8.93 -0.08
C LYS A 98 -20.97 -7.50 0.33
N ARG A 99 -20.21 -6.81 1.19
CA ARG A 99 -20.48 -5.41 1.54
C ARG A 99 -19.17 -4.63 1.53
N SER A 100 -19.11 -3.61 0.67
CA SER A 100 -18.07 -2.57 0.50
C SER A 100 -17.03 -2.73 -0.64
N ASP A 101 -17.48 -2.98 -1.87
CA ASP A 101 -16.83 -2.42 -3.07
C ASP A 101 -17.83 -1.50 -3.80
N LYS A 102 -18.31 -0.47 -3.10
CA LYS A 102 -18.98 0.69 -3.69
C LYS A 102 -18.58 1.89 -2.85
N GLU A 103 -17.38 2.39 -3.06
CA GLU A 103 -17.03 3.76 -2.70
C GLU A 103 -15.77 4.17 -3.44
N ASN A 104 -15.98 5.09 -4.39
CA ASN A 104 -15.01 5.95 -5.07
C ASN A 104 -14.45 5.44 -6.41
N GLU A 105 -15.32 5.36 -7.41
CA GLU A 105 -14.99 5.78 -8.77
C GLU A 105 -16.11 6.72 -9.24
N SER A 106 -15.76 8.00 -9.43
CA SER A 106 -16.56 9.15 -9.89
C SER A 106 -17.55 9.77 -8.90
#